data_AF-A0A967LYM7-F1
#
_entry.id   AF-A0A967LYM7-F1
#
_cell.length_a   1.000
_cell.length_b   1.000
_cell.length_c   1.000
_cell.angle_alpha   90.00
_cell.angle_beta   90.00
_cell.angle_gamma   90.00
#
_symmetry.space_group_name_H-M   'P 1'
#
loop_
_entity.id
_entity.type
_entity.pdbx_description
1 polymer ?
#
loop_
_entity_poly.entity_id
_entity_poly.type
_entity_poly.pdbx_seq_one_letter_code
_entity_poly.pdbx_strand_id
1 'polypeptide(L)' 'PQTGLSRRQRATNVKGAFSLKSNKNVKGKGILLVDDVLTTGETVNQCVRVLKKDGGAKEVVVLTVARTVPM' A
#
# COMPACT_ATOMS: atom_id res chain seq x y z
N PRO A 1 8.43 -12.68 -2.35
CA PRO A 1 7.79 -12.75 -3.69
C PRO A 1 6.30 -13.13 -3.57
N GLN A 2 5.38 -12.36 -4.17
CA GLN A 2 3.94 -12.73 -4.27
C GLN A 2 3.63 -13.68 -5.44
N THR A 3 4.67 -14.13 -6.14
CA THR A 3 4.57 -15.06 -7.29
C THR A 3 4.02 -16.40 -6.85
N GLY A 4 2.95 -16.88 -7.51
CA GLY A 4 2.32 -18.18 -7.26
C GLY A 4 1.10 -18.18 -6.33
N LEU A 5 0.69 -17.03 -5.79
CA LEU A 5 -0.46 -16.94 -4.87
C LEU A 5 -1.75 -16.48 -5.58
N SER A 6 -2.87 -17.14 -5.23
CA SER A 6 -4.21 -16.70 -5.62
C SER A 6 -4.55 -15.33 -5.02
N ARG A 7 -5.48 -14.59 -5.62
CA ARG A 7 -5.92 -13.27 -5.14
C ARG A 7 -6.33 -13.29 -3.65
N ARG A 8 -7.02 -14.34 -3.22
CA ARG A 8 -7.43 -14.51 -1.82
C ARG A 8 -6.22 -14.71 -0.89
N GLN A 9 -5.21 -15.47 -1.32
CA GLN A 9 -3.98 -15.66 -0.53
C GLN A 9 -3.13 -14.39 -0.46
N ARG A 10 -3.10 -13.58 -1.52
CA ARG A 10 -2.43 -12.28 -1.50
C ARG A 10 -3.11 -11.33 -0.49
N ALA A 11 -4.44 -11.29 -0.45
CA ALA A 11 -5.16 -10.46 0.51
C ALA A 11 -4.83 -10.81 1.97
N THR A 12 -4.71 -12.10 2.29
CA THR A 12 -4.39 -12.57 3.64
C THR A 12 -2.93 -12.32 4.03
N ASN A 13 -1.99 -12.47 3.09
CA ASN A 13 -0.56 -12.28 3.35
C ASN A 13 -0.17 -10.82 3.62
N VAL A 14 -0.94 -9.85 3.12
CA VAL A 14 -0.58 -8.42 3.20
C VAL A 14 -1.22 -7.75 4.43
N LYS A 15 -2.31 -8.31 4.98
CA LYS A 15 -2.97 -7.75 6.16
C LYS A 15 -2.04 -7.79 7.37
N GLY A 16 -1.68 -6.60 7.88
CA GLY A 16 -0.77 -6.48 9.03
C GLY A 16 0.72 -6.58 8.67
N ALA A 17 1.07 -6.74 7.40
CA ALA A 17 2.47 -6.83 6.96
C ALA A 17 3.21 -5.47 7.00
N PHE A 18 2.49 -4.36 7.15
CA PHE A 18 3.02 -3.00 7.10
C PHE A 18 2.75 -2.23 8.39
N SER A 19 3.73 -1.43 8.80
CA SER A 19 3.65 -0.51 9.93
C SER A 19 4.50 0.74 9.67
N LEU A 20 4.22 1.82 10.41
CA LEU A 20 5.07 3.02 10.39
C LEU A 20 6.30 2.82 11.26
N LYS A 21 7.44 3.29 10.77
CA LYS A 21 8.64 3.42 11.61
C LYS A 21 8.37 4.46 12.69
N SER A 22 8.70 4.13 13.93
CA SER A 22 8.42 4.95 15.13
C SER A 22 8.97 6.38 15.04
N ASN A 23 10.06 6.60 14.29
CA ASN A 23 10.68 7.91 14.12
C ASN A 23 10.15 8.71 12.92
N LYS A 24 9.09 8.26 12.23
CA LYS A 24 8.51 8.96 11.08
C LYS A 24 7.13 9.53 11.42
N ASN A 25 7.06 10.85 11.48
CA ASN A 25 5.79 11.56 11.59
C ASN A 25 5.26 11.96 10.21
N VAL A 26 4.14 11.36 9.83
CA VAL A 26 3.41 11.62 8.58
C VAL A 26 2.10 12.38 8.79
N LYS A 27 1.77 12.73 10.04
CA LYS A 27 0.49 13.38 10.41
C LYS A 27 0.32 14.70 9.68
N GLY A 28 -0.84 14.88 9.04
CA GLY A 28 -1.20 16.08 8.29
C GLY A 28 -0.47 16.26 6.94
N LYS A 29 0.42 15.35 6.55
CA LYS A 29 1.20 15.46 5.31
C LYS A 29 0.48 14.83 4.13
N GLY A 30 0.75 15.35 2.93
CA GLY A 30 0.50 14.64 1.68
C GLY A 30 1.65 13.67 1.40
N ILE A 31 1.33 12.43 1.08
CA ILE A 31 2.32 11.36 0.86
C ILE A 31 2.20 10.84 -0.57
N LEU A 32 3.30 10.82 -1.31
CA LEU A 32 3.41 10.10 -2.59
C LEU A 32 4.00 8.71 -2.34
N LEU A 33 3.19 7.68 -2.55
CA LEU A 33 3.63 6.28 -2.55
C LEU A 33 4.06 5.90 -3.96
N VAL A 34 5.29 5.44 -4.12
CA VAL A 34 5.85 5.02 -5.42
C VAL A 34 6.08 3.52 -5.40
N ASP A 35 5.60 2.82 -6.43
CA ASP A 35 5.81 1.38 -6.62
C ASP A 35 6.00 1.09 -8.12
N ASP A 36 6.69 0.00 -8.48
CA ASP A 36 6.96 -0.31 -9.89
C ASP A 36 5.70 -0.80 -10.63
N VAL A 37 4.97 -1.75 -10.04
CA VAL A 37 3.80 -2.40 -10.65
C VAL A 37 2.64 -2.56 -9.66
N LEU A 38 1.48 -2.02 -10.02
CA LEU A 38 0.23 -2.21 -9.28
C LEU A 38 -0.59 -3.36 -9.88
N THR A 39 -0.72 -4.47 -9.14
CA THR A 39 -1.54 -5.62 -9.56
C THR A 39 -2.95 -5.58 -8.98
N THR A 40 -3.25 -6.34 -7.93
CA THR A 40 -4.56 -6.36 -7.25
C THR A 40 -4.80 -5.12 -6.39
N GLY A 41 -3.74 -4.34 -6.13
CA GLY A 41 -3.77 -3.17 -5.25
C GLY A 41 -3.73 -3.50 -3.76
N GLU A 42 -3.66 -4.76 -3.35
CA GLU A 42 -3.71 -5.15 -1.93
C GLU A 42 -2.53 -4.58 -1.12
N THR A 43 -1.32 -4.64 -1.67
CA THR A 43 -0.11 -4.03 -1.08
C THR A 43 -0.32 -2.53 -0.83
N VAL A 44 -0.68 -1.81 -1.89
CA VAL A 44 -0.92 -0.36 -1.85
C VAL A 44 -2.03 -0.02 -0.85
N ASN A 45 -3.13 -0.77 -0.84
CA ASN A 45 -4.24 -0.54 0.08
C ASN A 45 -3.83 -0.69 1.55
N GLN A 46 -2.96 -1.65 1.87
CA GLN A 46 -2.43 -1.78 3.24
C GLN A 46 -1.48 -0.64 3.60
N CYS A 47 -0.58 -0.24 2.70
CA CYS A 47 0.27 0.93 2.90
C CYS A 47 -0.54 2.22 3.13
N VAL A 48 -1.56 2.47 2.29
CA VAL A 48 -2.46 3.61 2.41
C VAL A 48 -3.23 3.56 3.74
N ARG A 49 -3.72 2.38 4.14
CA ARG A 49 -4.37 2.19 5.45
C ARG A 49 -3.44 2.62 6.58
N VAL A 50 -2.21 2.12 6.61
CA VAL A 50 -1.23 2.43 7.65
C VAL A 50 -0.89 3.93 7.65
N LEU A 51 -0.64 4.53 6.49
CA LEU A 51 -0.33 5.95 6.37
C LEU A 51 -1.48 6.86 6.84
N LYS A 52 -2.72 6.54 6.46
CA LYS A 52 -3.89 7.34 6.83
C LYS A 52 -4.42 7.04 8.23
N LYS A 53 -4.74 5.78 8.52
CA LYS A 53 -5.38 5.40 9.80
C LYS A 53 -4.40 5.42 10.95
N ASP A 54 -3.22 4.85 10.78
CA ASP A 54 -2.24 4.70 11.87
C ASP A 54 -1.32 5.94 11.93
N GLY A 55 -1.06 6.60 10.79
CA GLY A 55 -0.17 7.76 10.68
C GLY A 55 -0.82 9.14 10.63
N GLY A 56 -2.12 9.23 10.34
CA GLY A 56 -2.83 10.51 10.22
C GLY A 56 -2.42 11.35 9.01
N ALA A 57 -1.92 10.74 7.93
CA ALA A 57 -1.62 11.45 6.69
C ALA A 57 -2.89 12.13 6.13
N LYS A 58 -2.74 13.38 5.65
CA LYS A 58 -3.83 14.16 5.06
C LYS A 58 -4.26 13.58 3.72
N GLU A 59 -3.29 13.18 2.91
CA GLU A 59 -3.52 12.67 1.57
C GLU A 59 -2.47 11.60 1.25
N VAL A 60 -2.86 10.62 0.43
CA VAL A 60 -1.94 9.61 -0.11
C VAL A 60 -2.25 9.45 -1.59
N VAL A 61 -1.25 9.70 -2.44
CA VAL A 61 -1.29 9.51 -3.90
C VAL A 61 -0.38 8.34 -4.25
N VAL A 62 -0.77 7.54 -5.23
CA VAL A 62 0.00 6.37 -5.67
C VAL A 62 0.49 6.60 -7.08
N LEU A 63 1.80 6.51 -7.28
CA LEU A 63 2.46 6.56 -8.58
C LEU A 63 3.05 5.19 -8.88
N THR A 64 2.73 4.67 -10.06
CA THR A 64 3.29 3.40 -10.53
C THR A 64 3.56 3.44 -12.02
N VAL A 65 4.55 2.66 -12.47
CA VAL A 65 4.94 2.63 -13.88
C VAL A 65 3.96 1.76 -14.68
N ALA A 66 3.48 0.66 -14.09
CA ALA A 66 2.54 -0.24 -14.74
C ALA A 66 1.41 -0.65 -13.79
N ARG A 67 0.22 -0.92 -14.35
CA ARG A 67 -0.88 -1.53 -13.60
C ARG A 67 -1.54 -2.65 -14.38
N THR A 68 -1.99 -3.67 -13.67
CA THR A 68 -2.91 -4.65 -14.25
C THR A 68 -4.28 -4.02 -14.41
N VAL A 69 -4.84 -4.09 -15.62
CA VAL A 69 -6.22 -3.68 -15.90
C VAL A 69 -7.10 -4.91 -15.69
N PRO A 70 -8.22 -4.83 -14.94
CA PRO A 70 -9.17 -5.93 -14.88
C PRO A 70 -9.68 -6.23 -16.28
N MET A 71 -9.66 -7.52 -16.67
CA MET A 71 -10.37 -8.03 -17.84
C MET A 71 -11.86 -8.10 -17.55
#